data_AF-A0A6A4AEN7-F1
#
_entry.id   AF-A0A6A4AEN7-F1
#
_cell.length_a   1.000
_cell.length_b   1.000
_cell.length_c   1.000
_cell.angle_alpha   90.00
_cell.angle_beta   90.00
_cell.angle_gamma   90.00
#
_symmetry.space_group_name_H-M   'P 1'
#
loop_
_entity.id
_entity.type
_entity.pdbx_description
1 polymer ?
#
loop_
_entity_poly.entity_id
_entity_poly.type
_entity_poly.pdbx_seq_one_letter_code
_entity_poly.pdbx_strand_id
1 'polypeptide(L)'
;MKIFMHYFAALALLAAATNGLELVAQSDVTQESQASQVGQVSPNSQAGEDSPNQADQVHQDDTCTLTDTYVKGTNVTHCSSIIIDSLSVPAGVMLDLTNVTDGANIKFKGTTTFGQKLWDGPFLKLRGNNLSLTGPDKHESSVC
;
A
#
# COMPACT_ATOMS: atom_id res chain seq x y z
N MET A 1 -12.79 46.42 -6.63
CA MET A 1 -11.86 47.29 -5.88
C MET A 1 -12.26 47.24 -4.41
N LYS A 2 -11.33 46.90 -3.50
CA LYS A 2 -11.38 46.97 -2.02
C LYS A 2 -12.43 46.04 -1.37
N ILE A 3 -12.05 45.12 -0.48
CA ILE A 3 -11.47 45.40 0.84
C ILE A 3 -10.57 44.25 1.30
N PHE A 4 -9.28 44.57 1.32
CA PHE A 4 -8.19 43.92 2.04
C PHE A 4 -8.30 44.33 3.52
N MET A 5 -7.97 43.42 4.44
CA MET A 5 -7.48 43.65 5.82
C MET A 5 -8.13 42.69 6.83
N HIS A 6 -7.45 41.59 7.14
CA HIS A 6 -7.36 41.06 8.49
C HIS A 6 -5.97 40.42 8.64
N TYR A 7 -5.01 41.27 8.99
CA TYR A 7 -3.70 40.92 9.54
C TYR A 7 -3.71 41.29 11.03
N PHE A 8 -2.79 40.70 11.79
CA PHE A 8 -2.55 40.75 13.24
C PHE A 8 -3.28 39.65 14.03
N ALA A 9 -2.62 38.78 14.80
CA ALA A 9 -1.37 38.97 15.52
C ALA A 9 -0.45 37.74 15.47
N ALA A 10 0.85 38.02 15.38
CA ALA A 10 1.92 37.08 15.67
C ALA A 10 2.02 36.83 17.18
N LEU A 11 2.28 35.58 17.57
CA LEU A 11 2.88 35.27 18.87
C LEU A 11 4.01 34.24 18.66
N ALA A 12 5.22 34.78 18.50
CA ALA A 12 6.50 34.13 18.83
C ALA A 12 6.53 33.81 20.34
N LEU A 13 7.31 32.91 20.94
CA LEU A 13 8.52 32.15 20.62
C LEU A 13 8.58 31.08 21.74
N LEU A 14 9.02 29.84 21.51
CA LEU A 14 9.60 29.06 22.61
C LEU A 14 10.92 28.45 22.16
N ALA A 15 11.99 28.92 22.80
CA ALA A 15 13.36 28.56 22.53
C ALA A 15 13.68 27.14 23.00
N ALA A 16 14.50 26.45 22.22
CA ALA A 16 15.13 25.19 22.61
C ALA A 16 16.19 25.43 23.69
N ALA A 17 16.21 24.56 24.70
CA ALA A 17 17.37 24.36 25.56
C ALA A 17 17.83 22.91 25.42
N THR A 18 18.83 22.70 24.56
CA THR A 18 19.74 21.58 24.68
C THR A 18 20.68 21.88 25.84
N ASN A 19 20.96 20.89 26.68
CA ASN A 19 22.25 20.55 27.30
C ASN A 19 21.98 19.80 28.60
N GLY A 20 22.65 18.65 28.71
CA GLY A 20 22.39 17.62 29.71
C GLY A 20 22.54 18.08 31.15
N LEU A 21 21.77 17.41 32.00
CA LEU A 21 22.06 17.30 33.42
C LEU A 21 22.22 15.82 33.74
N GLU A 22 23.48 15.47 33.99
CA GLU A 22 23.96 14.22 34.53
C GLU A 22 23.51 14.11 36.00
N LEU A 23 22.71 13.11 36.34
CA LEU A 23 22.60 12.63 37.72
C LEU A 23 23.06 11.17 37.75
N VAL A 24 24.32 10.99 38.13
CA VAL A 24 24.89 9.73 38.55
C VAL A 24 24.34 9.38 39.93
N ALA A 25 23.75 8.20 40.07
CA ALA A 25 23.79 7.41 41.30
C ALA A 25 23.91 5.94 40.90
N GLN A 26 25.11 5.41 41.13
CA GLN A 26 25.55 4.06 40.81
C GLN A 26 24.84 3.02 41.68
N SER A 27 24.57 1.86 41.08
CA SER A 27 24.73 0.57 41.76
C SER A 27 25.34 -0.40 40.76
N ASP A 28 26.60 -0.73 41.04
CA ASP A 28 27.52 -1.62 40.36
C ASP A 28 27.04 -3.08 40.41
N VAL A 29 27.23 -3.84 39.32
CA VAL A 29 27.94 -5.14 39.26
C VAL A 29 28.25 -5.44 37.77
N THR A 30 29.40 -4.97 37.27
CA THR A 30 30.60 -5.77 36.90
C THR A 30 30.30 -7.21 36.34
N GLN A 31 30.78 -7.73 35.19
CA GLN A 31 31.94 -7.44 34.34
C GLN A 31 31.94 -8.32 33.06
N GLU A 32 32.59 -7.80 32.00
CA GLU A 32 33.55 -8.43 31.05
C GLU A 32 33.20 -9.72 30.27
N SER A 33 33.13 -9.66 28.93
CA SER A 33 34.22 -9.79 27.92
C SER A 33 34.53 -11.27 27.58
N GLN A 34 34.86 -11.76 26.38
CA GLN A 34 35.66 -11.28 25.25
C GLN A 34 35.29 -12.00 23.93
N ALA A 35 35.94 -11.57 22.85
CA ALA A 35 35.77 -11.96 21.45
C ALA A 35 36.52 -13.23 21.00
N SER A 36 36.23 -13.65 19.74
CA SER A 36 37.02 -14.51 18.83
C SER A 36 37.07 -16.02 19.16
N GLN A 37 37.08 -17.00 18.25
CA GLN A 37 37.16 -17.11 16.77
C GLN A 37 36.99 -18.62 16.35
N VAL A 38 36.58 -18.86 15.09
CA VAL A 38 36.95 -19.99 14.16
C VAL A 38 36.56 -21.47 14.46
N GLY A 39 35.93 -22.14 13.47
CA GLY A 39 36.15 -23.59 13.22
C GLY A 39 34.93 -24.49 12.87
N GLN A 40 34.58 -24.53 11.59
CA GLN A 40 34.06 -25.63 10.72
C GLN A 40 33.49 -26.96 11.32
N VAL A 41 32.39 -27.46 10.73
CA VAL A 41 32.26 -28.76 10.01
C VAL A 41 30.80 -29.01 9.56
N SER A 42 30.58 -29.11 8.25
CA SER A 42 29.48 -29.88 7.61
C SER A 42 30.00 -31.30 7.35
N PRO A 43 29.18 -32.39 7.31
CA PRO A 43 28.17 -32.59 6.26
C PRO A 43 26.91 -33.38 6.70
N ASN A 44 25.80 -33.22 5.99
CA ASN A 44 25.23 -34.37 5.26
C ASN A 44 24.18 -33.92 4.23
N SER A 45 24.34 -34.46 3.03
CA SER A 45 23.52 -34.27 1.84
C SER A 45 22.43 -35.35 1.75
N GLN A 46 21.28 -35.01 1.18
CA GLN A 46 20.47 -35.82 0.24
C GLN A 46 19.25 -34.95 -0.14
N ALA A 47 19.18 -34.33 -1.33
CA ALA A 47 19.03 -34.87 -2.71
C ALA A 47 17.76 -35.74 -2.85
N GLY A 48 16.84 -35.53 -3.81
CA GLY A 48 16.84 -34.73 -5.05
C GLY A 48 15.52 -33.96 -5.25
N GLU A 49 15.54 -32.84 -5.97
CA GLU A 49 15.45 -32.72 -7.44
C GLU A 49 14.02 -32.85 -7.98
N ASP A 50 13.34 -31.71 -8.11
CA ASP A 50 12.97 -31.22 -9.45
C ASP A 50 12.90 -29.69 -9.42
N SER A 51 13.62 -29.08 -10.35
CA SER A 51 13.58 -27.64 -10.62
C SER A 51 12.63 -27.45 -11.80
N PRO A 52 11.83 -26.38 -11.79
CA PRO A 52 12.29 -25.30 -12.63
C PRO A 52 12.40 -24.00 -11.86
N ASN A 53 13.57 -23.40 -11.99
CA ASN A 53 13.80 -21.99 -11.84
C ASN A 53 12.70 -21.21 -12.57
N GLN A 54 11.84 -20.53 -11.83
CA GLN A 54 11.46 -19.19 -12.21
C GLN A 54 11.35 -18.36 -10.95
N ALA A 55 12.35 -17.53 -10.75
CA ALA A 55 12.22 -16.36 -9.91
C ALA A 55 11.01 -15.58 -10.43
N ASP A 56 9.89 -15.65 -9.72
CA ASP A 56 9.00 -14.51 -9.66
C ASP A 56 9.84 -13.40 -9.02
N GLN A 57 10.44 -12.62 -9.91
CA GLN A 57 10.82 -11.26 -9.58
C GLN A 57 9.53 -10.64 -9.05
N VAL A 58 9.40 -10.56 -7.73
CA VAL A 58 8.56 -9.54 -7.12
C VAL A 58 9.24 -8.24 -7.52
N HIS A 59 8.97 -7.80 -8.75
CA HIS A 59 8.96 -6.40 -9.07
C HIS A 59 8.18 -5.80 -7.90
N GLN A 60 8.77 -4.82 -7.22
CA GLN A 60 7.98 -3.93 -6.39
C GLN A 60 7.11 -3.15 -7.37
N ASP A 61 6.05 -3.84 -7.75
CA ASP A 61 4.96 -3.40 -8.56
C ASP A 61 4.29 -2.30 -7.77
N ASP A 62 4.29 -1.09 -8.32
CA ASP A 62 3.56 0.04 -7.76
C ASP A 62 2.11 -0.41 -7.53
N THR A 63 1.80 -0.78 -6.29
CA THR A 63 0.54 -1.39 -5.92
C THR A 63 -0.36 -0.32 -5.32
N CYS A 64 -1.49 -0.12 -5.94
CA CYS A 64 -2.47 0.87 -5.54
C CYS A 64 -3.72 0.19 -5.00
N THR A 65 -4.09 0.50 -3.77
CA THR A 65 -5.32 0.00 -3.16
C THR A 65 -6.38 1.09 -3.18
N LEU A 66 -7.49 0.82 -3.86
CA LEU A 66 -8.69 1.64 -3.86
C LEU A 66 -9.69 1.04 -2.87
N THR A 67 -9.97 1.77 -1.78
CA THR A 67 -10.91 1.37 -0.72
C THR A 67 -11.83 2.54 -0.35
N ASP A 68 -12.83 2.28 0.50
CA ASP A 68 -13.77 3.25 1.04
C ASP A 68 -14.57 3.98 -0.05
N THR A 69 -14.38 5.28 -0.23
CA THR A 69 -15.12 6.08 -1.21
C THR A 69 -14.24 6.43 -2.39
N TYR A 70 -14.69 6.11 -3.60
CA TYR A 70 -13.97 6.48 -4.81
C TYR A 70 -13.98 8.00 -5.02
N VAL A 71 -12.79 8.55 -5.24
CA VAL A 71 -12.58 9.95 -5.62
C VAL A 71 -12.42 10.03 -7.13
N LYS A 72 -13.24 10.87 -7.78
CA LYS A 72 -13.11 11.11 -9.21
C LYS A 72 -11.73 11.72 -9.50
N GLY A 73 -11.00 11.12 -10.44
CA GLY A 73 -9.68 11.60 -10.85
C GLY A 73 -8.52 10.97 -10.06
N THR A 74 -8.76 9.92 -9.26
CA THR A 74 -7.69 9.11 -8.67
C THR A 74 -6.70 8.69 -9.75
N ASN A 75 -5.42 9.02 -9.53
CA ASN A 75 -4.35 8.66 -10.44
C ASN A 75 -3.90 7.22 -10.18
N VAL A 76 -4.15 6.34 -11.17
CA VAL A 76 -3.70 4.95 -11.16
C VAL A 76 -2.68 4.65 -12.26
N THR A 77 -2.12 5.69 -12.88
CA THR A 77 -1.27 5.58 -14.07
C THR A 77 0.11 5.00 -13.81
N HIS A 78 0.55 5.04 -12.54
CA HIS A 78 1.82 4.48 -12.12
C HIS A 78 1.66 3.03 -11.66
N CYS A 79 0.43 2.59 -11.37
CA CYS A 79 0.19 1.31 -10.71
C CYS A 79 0.30 0.15 -11.70
N SER A 80 1.19 -0.80 -11.45
CA SER A 80 1.20 -2.09 -12.15
C SER A 80 0.28 -3.11 -11.50
N SER A 81 -0.13 -2.88 -10.24
CA SER A 81 -1.14 -3.67 -9.54
C SER A 81 -2.19 -2.77 -8.89
N ILE A 82 -3.47 -3.06 -9.11
CA ILE A 82 -4.60 -2.30 -8.59
C ILE A 82 -5.52 -3.24 -7.84
N ILE A 83 -5.63 -3.03 -6.53
CA ILE A 83 -6.55 -3.78 -5.67
C ILE A 83 -7.75 -2.88 -5.37
N ILE A 84 -8.94 -3.30 -5.79
CA ILE A 84 -10.20 -2.61 -5.52
C ILE A 84 -10.89 -3.39 -4.40
N ASP A 85 -10.85 -2.88 -3.18
CA ASP A 85 -11.39 -3.55 -2.00
C ASP A 85 -12.60 -2.82 -1.45
N SER A 86 -13.77 -3.45 -1.56
CA SER A 86 -15.02 -2.97 -0.93
C SER A 86 -15.35 -1.50 -1.25
N LEU A 87 -15.00 -1.06 -2.45
CA LEU A 87 -15.06 0.34 -2.87
C LEU A 87 -16.49 0.83 -3.10
N SER A 88 -16.82 2.01 -2.59
CA SER A 88 -18.09 2.69 -2.81
C SER A 88 -17.92 3.84 -3.79
N VAL A 89 -18.53 3.71 -4.96
CA VAL A 89 -18.50 4.73 -6.01
C VAL A 89 -19.71 5.66 -5.84
N PRO A 90 -19.52 6.99 -5.69
CA PRO A 90 -20.63 7.92 -5.50
C PRO A 90 -21.65 7.91 -6.66
N ALA A 91 -22.87 8.34 -6.36
CA ALA A 91 -23.94 8.39 -7.35
C ALA A 91 -23.61 9.38 -8.48
N GLY A 92 -23.74 8.94 -9.73
CA GLY A 92 -23.37 9.75 -10.88
C GLY A 92 -21.86 9.98 -11.01
N VAL A 93 -21.04 9.05 -10.51
CA VAL A 93 -19.60 8.99 -10.76
C VAL A 93 -19.28 7.67 -11.47
N MET A 94 -18.35 7.73 -12.41
CA MET A 94 -17.79 6.58 -13.10
C MET A 94 -16.44 6.22 -12.47
N LEU A 95 -16.25 4.94 -12.17
CA LEU A 95 -14.94 4.37 -11.85
C LEU A 95 -14.11 4.33 -13.14
N ASP A 96 -13.09 5.18 -13.23
CA ASP A 96 -12.26 5.33 -14.42
C ASP A 96 -10.90 4.64 -14.23
N LEU A 97 -10.70 3.55 -14.96
CA LEU A 97 -9.47 2.76 -15.05
C LEU A 97 -8.95 2.77 -16.50
N THR A 98 -9.08 3.91 -17.21
CA THR A 98 -8.66 4.00 -18.62
C THR A 98 -7.20 4.29 -18.86
N ASN A 99 -6.49 4.77 -17.84
CA ASN A 99 -5.08 5.12 -17.93
C ASN A 99 -4.24 4.22 -17.04
N VAL A 100 -4.59 2.93 -16.96
CA VAL A 100 -3.78 1.95 -16.24
C VAL A 100 -2.56 1.57 -17.06
N THR A 101 -1.46 1.19 -16.39
CA THR A 101 -0.24 0.74 -17.05
C THR A 101 -0.52 -0.50 -17.90
N ASP A 102 0.15 -0.62 -19.05
CA ASP A 102 0.08 -1.84 -19.86
C ASP A 102 0.60 -3.03 -19.05
N GLY A 103 -0.10 -4.16 -19.13
CA GLY A 103 0.22 -5.34 -18.32
C GLY A 103 -0.31 -5.28 -16.87
N ALA A 104 -1.06 -4.24 -16.49
CA ALA A 104 -1.51 -4.09 -15.11
C ALA A 104 -2.45 -5.22 -14.64
N ASN A 105 -2.28 -5.63 -13.38
CA ASN A 105 -3.14 -6.57 -12.69
C ASN A 105 -4.19 -5.83 -11.87
N ILE A 106 -5.46 -6.09 -12.11
CA ILE A 106 -6.58 -5.48 -11.41
C ILE A 106 -7.33 -6.57 -10.65
N LYS A 107 -7.45 -6.43 -9.34
CA LYS A 107 -8.13 -7.39 -8.47
C LYS A 107 -9.28 -6.75 -7.72
N PHE A 108 -10.49 -7.22 -7.95
CA PHE A 108 -11.66 -6.87 -7.14
C PHE A 108 -11.73 -7.79 -5.91
N LYS A 109 -11.85 -7.19 -4.73
CA LYS A 109 -12.06 -7.84 -3.45
C LYS A 109 -13.33 -7.29 -2.80
N GLY A 110 -14.05 -8.15 -2.08
CA GLY A 110 -15.30 -7.77 -1.43
C GLY A 110 -16.35 -7.31 -2.45
N THR A 111 -17.12 -6.28 -2.08
CA THR A 111 -18.24 -5.77 -2.87
C THR A 111 -18.00 -4.31 -3.25
N THR A 112 -17.88 -4.03 -4.55
CA THR A 112 -17.91 -2.65 -5.06
C THR A 112 -19.36 -2.20 -5.24
N THR A 113 -19.72 -1.03 -4.71
CA THR A 113 -21.08 -0.48 -4.81
C THR A 113 -21.11 0.82 -5.61
N PHE A 114 -22.26 1.12 -6.22
CA PHE A 114 -22.49 2.36 -6.95
C PHE A 114 -23.71 3.08 -6.36
N GLY A 115 -23.56 4.37 -6.05
CA GLY A 115 -24.65 5.19 -5.56
C GLY A 115 -25.79 5.29 -6.59
N GLN A 116 -27.03 5.26 -6.11
CA GLN A 116 -28.21 5.24 -6.97
C GLN A 116 -28.55 6.64 -7.52
N LYS A 117 -28.64 6.77 -8.84
CA LYS A 117 -29.10 7.96 -9.54
C LYS A 117 -29.50 7.60 -10.98
N LEU A 118 -30.52 8.27 -11.53
CA LEU A 118 -30.79 8.22 -12.98
C LEU A 118 -29.64 8.89 -13.74
N TRP A 119 -28.98 8.13 -14.59
CA TRP A 119 -27.70 8.49 -15.21
C TRP A 119 -27.49 7.68 -16.49
N ASP A 120 -26.82 8.27 -17.49
CA ASP A 120 -26.71 7.73 -18.85
C ASP A 120 -25.62 6.65 -19.04
N GLY A 121 -24.78 6.42 -18.03
CA GLY A 121 -23.68 5.46 -18.13
C GLY A 121 -22.32 6.11 -18.35
N PRO A 122 -21.22 5.35 -18.20
CA PRO A 122 -21.12 3.98 -17.66
C PRO A 122 -20.63 3.97 -16.20
N PHE A 123 -20.86 2.88 -15.46
CA PHE A 123 -20.40 2.76 -14.06
C PHE A 123 -18.88 2.54 -13.94
N LEU A 124 -18.32 1.71 -14.82
CA LEU A 124 -16.91 1.37 -14.86
C LEU A 124 -16.42 1.53 -16.29
N LYS A 125 -15.26 2.17 -16.46
CA LYS A 125 -14.56 2.24 -17.74
C LYS A 125 -13.16 1.71 -17.56
N LEU A 126 -12.84 0.66 -18.32
CA LEU A 126 -11.54 -0.02 -18.29
C LEU A 126 -10.90 0.04 -19.67
N ARG A 127 -9.65 0.51 -19.75
CA ARG A 127 -8.89 0.54 -21.01
C ARG A 127 -7.40 0.42 -20.69
N GLY A 128 -6.70 -0.38 -21.48
CA GLY A 128 -5.26 -0.60 -21.42
C GLY A 128 -4.89 -1.84 -22.24
N ASN A 129 -3.59 -2.10 -22.41
CA ASN A 129 -3.14 -3.28 -23.15
C ASN A 129 -2.71 -4.38 -22.18
N ASN A 130 -3.00 -5.65 -22.53
CA ASN A 130 -2.60 -6.83 -21.74
C ASN A 130 -3.04 -6.77 -20.27
N LEU A 131 -4.25 -6.29 -20.00
CA LEU A 131 -4.77 -6.20 -18.64
C LEU A 131 -5.19 -7.56 -18.11
N SER A 132 -4.87 -7.82 -16.85
CA SER A 132 -5.36 -8.98 -16.10
C SER A 132 -6.42 -8.50 -15.11
N LEU A 133 -7.61 -9.10 -15.14
CA LEU A 133 -8.73 -8.74 -14.27
C LEU A 133 -9.19 -9.97 -13.49
N THR A 134 -9.13 -9.88 -12.17
CA THR A 134 -9.55 -10.94 -11.26
C THR A 134 -10.63 -10.46 -10.30
N GLY A 135 -11.59 -11.35 -10.02
CA GLY A 135 -12.68 -11.11 -9.06
C GLY A 135 -12.39 -11.75 -7.71
N PRO A 136 -13.29 -11.56 -6.73
CA PRO A 136 -13.19 -12.24 -5.44
C PRO A 136 -13.34 -13.75 -5.63
N ASP A 137 -12.58 -14.52 -4.84
CA ASP A 137 -12.64 -15.97 -4.82
C ASP A 137 -14.05 -16.44 -4.40
N LYS A 138 -14.72 -17.22 -5.26
CA LYS A 138 -15.98 -17.87 -4.89
C LYS A 138 -15.68 -19.09 -4.04
N HIS A 139 -15.46 -18.91 -2.74
CA HIS A 139 -15.58 -20.01 -1.79
C HIS A 139 -17.07 -20.21 -1.47
N GLU A 140 -17.79 -20.89 -2.36
CA GLU A 140 -19.13 -21.40 -2.08
C GLU A 140 -19.00 -22.56 -1.10
N SER A 141 -18.94 -22.28 0.20
CA SER A 141 -19.17 -23.27 1.25
C SER A 141 -20.65 -23.25 1.62
N SER A 142 -21.50 -23.68 0.67
CA SER A 142 -22.85 -24.12 0.99
C SER A 142 -22.74 -25.54 1.52
N VAL A 143 -22.51 -25.68 2.82
CA VAL A 143 -22.80 -26.94 3.52
C VAL A 143 -24.31 -26.97 3.71
N CYS A 144 -24.98 -27.76 2.88
CA CYS A 144 -26.38 -28.16 3.07
C CYS A 144 -26.52 -29.04 4.32
#